data_AF-E0S661-F1
#
_entry.id   AF-E0S661-F1
#
_cell.length_a   1.000
_cell.length_b   1.000
_cell.length_c   1.000
_cell.angle_alpha   90.00
_cell.angle_beta   90.00
_cell.angle_gamma   90.00
#
_symmetry.space_group_name_H-M   'P 1'
#
loop_
_entity.id
_entity.type
_entity.pdbx_description
1 polymer ?
#
loop_
_entity_poly.entity_id
_entity_poly.type
_entity_poly.pdbx_seq_one_letter_code
_entity_poly.pdbx_strand_id
1 'polypeptide(L)'
;MEVQAALGMILLFHPERCLKKPGEKVRKSKFQKEVLKKIYQATPYPTWENKIDIGILISLSPRAVDIWFQNKRHISKGKNQSIDENADSKAIDLWEIMSIVKNTPRY
;
A
#
# COMPACT_ATOMS: atom_id res chain seq x y z
N MET A 1 -7.55 20.23 -10.80
CA MET A 1 -6.18 20.04 -11.35
C MET A 1 -5.08 20.54 -10.39
N GLU A 2 -5.29 20.54 -9.07
CA GLU A 2 -4.26 20.97 -8.10
C GLU A 2 -3.62 19.81 -7.33
N VAL A 3 -4.37 18.71 -7.14
CA VAL A 3 -3.87 17.51 -6.44
C VAL A 3 -2.73 16.77 -7.18
N GLN A 4 -2.66 16.88 -8.52
CA GLN A 4 -1.52 16.35 -9.30
C GLN A 4 -0.27 17.23 -9.15
N ALA A 5 -0.44 18.55 -8.99
CA ALA A 5 0.67 19.49 -8.80
C ALA A 5 1.29 19.35 -7.41
N ALA A 6 0.48 19.17 -6.37
CA ALA A 6 0.96 18.91 -5.00
C ALA A 6 1.68 17.55 -4.88
N LEU A 7 1.18 16.51 -5.57
CA LEU A 7 1.87 15.22 -5.66
C LEU A 7 3.22 15.38 -6.36
N GLY A 8 3.29 16.19 -7.42
CA GLY A 8 4.53 16.55 -8.14
C GLY A 8 5.59 17.20 -7.24
N MET A 9 5.19 18.09 -6.34
CA MET A 9 6.11 18.76 -5.41
C MET A 9 6.60 17.84 -4.27
N ILE A 10 5.73 16.97 -3.76
CA ILE A 10 6.13 15.92 -2.79
C ILE A 10 7.05 14.87 -3.45
N LEU A 11 6.95 14.68 -4.76
CA LEU A 11 7.79 13.74 -5.49
C LEU A 11 9.25 14.20 -5.63
N LEU A 12 9.53 15.51 -5.52
CA LEU A 12 10.86 16.12 -5.64
C LEU A 12 11.74 16.00 -4.38
N PHE A 13 11.14 15.97 -3.18
CA PHE A 13 11.86 15.98 -1.90
C PHE A 13 12.04 14.60 -1.25
N HIS A 14 12.07 13.52 -2.04
CA HIS A 14 12.41 12.18 -1.53
C HIS A 14 13.79 11.73 -2.03
N PRO A 15 14.84 11.76 -1.19
CA PRO A 15 16.20 11.33 -1.57
C PRO A 15 16.27 9.86 -2.03
N GLU A 16 15.31 9.03 -1.60
CA GLU A 16 15.13 7.63 -2.02
C GLU A 16 14.84 7.46 -3.53
N ARG A 17 14.52 8.55 -4.26
CA ARG A 17 14.32 8.53 -5.72
C ARG A 17 15.61 8.60 -6.53
N CYS A 18 16.77 8.80 -5.89
CA CYS A 18 18.04 8.97 -6.60
C CYS A 18 18.74 7.64 -7.00
N LEU A 19 18.16 6.46 -6.72
CA LEU A 19 18.82 5.17 -7.01
C LEU A 19 18.16 4.31 -8.10
N LYS A 20 16.98 4.68 -8.62
CA LYS A 20 16.31 3.90 -9.69
C LYS A 20 15.97 4.80 -10.87
N LYS A 21 16.23 4.31 -12.09
CA LYS A 21 16.02 5.08 -13.31
C LYS A 21 14.55 5.52 -13.40
N PRO A 22 14.27 6.80 -13.75
CA PRO A 22 12.91 7.26 -14.01
C PRO A 22 12.24 6.33 -15.04
N GLY A 23 11.12 5.71 -14.66
CA GLY A 23 10.38 4.78 -15.53
C GLY A 23 10.60 3.29 -15.24
N GLU A 24 11.52 2.91 -14.34
CA GLU A 24 11.72 1.51 -13.97
C GLU A 24 10.57 1.02 -13.06
N LYS A 25 9.60 0.34 -13.66
CA LYS A 25 8.46 -0.26 -12.95
C LYS A 25 8.94 -1.49 -12.18
N VAL A 26 9.17 -1.35 -10.88
CA VAL A 26 9.42 -2.51 -10.01
C VAL A 26 8.15 -3.35 -9.92
N ARG A 27 8.16 -4.52 -10.60
CA ARG A 27 7.07 -5.49 -10.56
C ARG A 27 7.10 -6.19 -9.21
N LYS A 28 6.07 -5.96 -8.40
CA LYS A 28 5.87 -6.64 -7.11
C LYS A 28 5.78 -8.17 -7.33
N SER A 29 6.41 -8.95 -6.45
CA SER A 29 6.35 -10.41 -6.43
C SER A 29 4.92 -10.90 -6.16
N LYS A 30 4.61 -12.16 -6.53
CA LYS A 30 3.32 -12.79 -6.23
C LYS A 30 3.05 -12.78 -4.72
N PHE A 31 4.03 -13.20 -3.92
CA PHE A 31 3.98 -13.15 -2.45
C PHE A 31 3.60 -11.75 -1.92
N GLN A 32 4.28 -10.70 -2.39
CA GLN A 32 4.01 -9.32 -1.96
C GLN A 32 2.58 -8.89 -2.27
N LYS A 33 2.03 -9.30 -3.43
CA LYS A 33 0.64 -8.99 -3.80
C LYS A 33 -0.37 -9.76 -2.94
N GLU A 34 -0.10 -11.02 -2.62
CA GLU A 34 -0.98 -11.83 -1.79
C GLU A 34 -1.05 -11.29 -0.35
N VAL A 35 0.09 -10.93 0.24
CA VAL A 35 0.11 -10.26 1.56
C VAL A 35 -0.71 -8.97 1.53
N LEU A 36 -0.47 -8.10 0.53
CA LEU A 36 -1.20 -6.84 0.40
C LEU A 36 -2.72 -7.06 0.23
N LYS A 37 -3.15 -8.10 -0.50
CA LYS A 37 -4.57 -8.46 -0.62
C LYS A 37 -5.18 -8.92 0.69
N LYS A 38 -4.50 -9.79 1.45
CA LYS A 38 -4.98 -10.27 2.76
C LYS A 38 -5.12 -9.11 3.75
N ILE A 39 -4.14 -8.21 3.78
CA ILE A 39 -4.21 -7.01 4.63
C ILE A 39 -5.35 -6.09 4.19
N TYR A 40 -5.58 -5.93 2.88
CA TYR A 40 -6.70 -5.15 2.37
C TYR A 40 -8.08 -5.68 2.80
N GLN A 41 -8.20 -7.01 3.00
CA GLN A 41 -9.41 -7.61 3.54
C GLN A 41 -9.60 -7.30 5.04
N ALA A 42 -8.50 -7.14 5.79
CA ALA A 42 -8.54 -6.77 7.20
C ALA A 42 -8.75 -5.25 7.40
N THR A 43 -8.04 -4.41 6.64
CA THR A 43 -8.24 -2.95 6.62
C THR A 43 -7.99 -2.38 5.21
N PRO A 44 -8.98 -1.71 4.58
CA PRO A 44 -8.79 -1.01 3.31
C PRO A 44 -8.09 0.36 3.47
N TYR A 45 -8.00 0.87 4.70
CA TYR A 45 -7.40 2.14 5.07
C TYR A 45 -6.38 1.96 6.20
N PRO A 46 -5.20 1.38 5.92
CA PRO A 46 -4.15 1.23 6.91
C PRO A 46 -3.61 2.59 7.36
N THR A 47 -3.29 2.70 8.65
CA THR A 47 -2.61 3.86 9.26
C THR A 47 -1.19 4.03 8.70
N TRP A 48 -0.55 5.17 8.97
CA TRP A 48 0.82 5.42 8.54
C TRP A 48 1.82 4.39 9.11
N GLU A 49 1.71 4.09 10.41
CA GLU A 49 2.53 3.10 11.10
C GLU A 49 2.41 1.72 10.45
N ASN A 50 1.18 1.28 10.19
CA ASN A 50 0.94 0.00 9.53
C ASN A 50 1.54 -0.05 8.13
N LYS A 51 1.54 1.06 7.37
CA LYS A 51 2.21 1.11 6.06
C LYS A 51 3.72 0.92 6.19
N ILE A 52 4.34 1.44 7.24
CA ILE A 52 5.76 1.23 7.55
C ILE A 52 6.01 -0.24 7.87
N ASP A 53 5.25 -0.81 8.80
CA ASP A 53 5.41 -2.21 9.23
C ASP A 53 5.27 -3.19 8.06
N ILE A 54 4.24 -3.00 7.25
CA ILE A 54 4.03 -3.80 6.03
C ILE A 54 5.22 -3.66 5.11
N GLY A 55 5.68 -2.43 4.87
CA GLY A 55 6.83 -2.15 4.01
C GLY A 55 8.09 -2.88 4.46
N ILE A 56 8.39 -2.85 5.76
CA ILE A 56 9.52 -3.57 6.37
C ILE A 56 9.37 -5.09 6.15
N LEU A 57 8.19 -5.64 6.44
CA LEU A 57 7.94 -7.09 6.40
C LEU A 57 7.98 -7.70 4.99
N ILE A 58 7.60 -6.94 3.95
CA ILE A 58 7.58 -7.41 2.56
C ILE A 58 8.67 -6.77 1.67
N SER A 59 9.59 -6.02 2.28
CA SER A 59 10.67 -5.26 1.63
C SER A 59 10.16 -4.32 0.52
N LEU A 60 9.10 -3.57 0.80
CA LEU A 60 8.57 -2.50 -0.05
C LEU A 60 8.65 -1.15 0.67
N SER A 61 8.77 -0.06 -0.07
CA SER A 61 8.67 1.26 0.55
C SER A 61 7.23 1.52 1.04
N PRO A 62 7.05 2.26 2.15
CA PRO A 62 5.71 2.64 2.65
C PRO A 62 4.90 3.35 1.56
N ARG A 63 5.57 4.13 0.71
CA ARG A 63 4.96 4.77 -0.47
C ARG A 63 4.46 3.76 -1.51
N ALA A 64 5.20 2.69 -1.78
CA ALA A 64 4.76 1.65 -2.71
C ALA A 64 3.54 0.87 -2.18
N VAL A 65 3.46 0.69 -0.86
CA VAL A 65 2.28 0.15 -0.16
C VAL A 65 1.11 1.11 -0.33
N ASP A 66 1.30 2.38 0.00
CA ASP A 66 0.28 3.44 -0.12
C ASP A 66 -0.30 3.55 -1.55
N ILE A 67 0.56 3.60 -2.58
CA ILE A 67 0.13 3.58 -4.00
C ILE A 67 -0.69 2.32 -4.31
N TRP A 68 -0.29 1.16 -3.79
CA TRP A 68 -1.00 -0.08 -4.04
C TRP A 68 -2.41 -0.04 -3.45
N PHE A 69 -2.57 0.44 -2.20
CA PHE A 69 -3.87 0.59 -1.56
C PHE A 69 -4.74 1.63 -2.27
N GLN A 70 -4.17 2.76 -2.71
CA GLN A 70 -4.88 3.75 -3.53
C GLN A 70 -5.39 3.14 -4.84
N ASN A 71 -4.52 2.46 -5.59
CA ASN A 71 -4.89 1.79 -6.84
C ASN A 71 -5.95 0.71 -6.61
N LYS A 72 -5.82 -0.06 -5.51
CA LYS A 72 -6.77 -1.11 -5.17
C LYS A 72 -8.16 -0.54 -4.88
N ARG A 73 -8.24 0.55 -4.10
CA ARG A 73 -9.49 1.26 -3.83
C ARG A 73 -10.10 1.86 -5.09
N HIS A 74 -9.30 2.46 -5.97
CA HIS A 74 -9.81 3.02 -7.23
C HIS A 74 -10.44 1.94 -8.12
N ILE A 75 -9.84 0.75 -8.20
CA ILE A 75 -10.39 -0.40 -8.93
C ILE A 75 -11.69 -0.92 -8.27
N SER A 76 -11.76 -0.92 -6.94
CA SER A 76 -12.96 -1.34 -6.19
C SER A 76 -14.12 -0.35 -6.26
N LYS A 77 -13.84 0.97 -6.20
CA LYS A 77 -14.85 2.03 -6.33
C LYS A 77 -15.52 2.04 -7.71
N GLY A 78 -14.81 1.63 -8.77
CA GLY A 78 -15.40 1.48 -10.10
C GLY A 78 -16.31 0.25 -10.28
N LYS A 79 -16.34 -0.68 -9.33
CA LYS A 79 -17.13 -1.93 -9.42
C LYS A 79 -18.35 -1.98 -8.49
N ASN A 80 -18.33 -1.29 -7.35
CA ASN A 80 -19.44 -1.24 -6.41
C ASN A 80 -19.68 0.20 -5.97
N GLN A 81 -20.74 0.84 -6.47
CA GLN A 81 -21.36 1.97 -5.78
C GLN A 81 -21.81 1.49 -4.39
N SER A 82 -21.53 2.29 -3.35
CA SER A 82 -21.77 2.04 -1.91
C SER A 82 -20.84 1.03 -1.23
N ILE A 83 -19.58 1.41 -0.98
CA ILE A 83 -18.88 0.94 0.22
C ILE A 83 -18.63 2.17 1.07
N ASP A 84 -19.33 2.17 2.20
CA ASP A 84 -19.36 3.13 3.29
C ASP A 84 -18.05 3.93 3.45
N GLU A 85 -18.15 5.24 3.24
CA GLU A 85 -17.03 6.17 3.42
C GLU A 85 -16.70 6.40 4.90
N ASN A 86 -17.43 5.75 5.82
CA ASN A 86 -17.26 5.81 7.26
C ASN A 86 -16.47 4.63 7.85
N ALA A 87 -15.73 3.88 7.03
CA ALA A 87 -14.76 2.91 7.53
C ALA A 87 -13.54 3.66 8.09
N ASP A 88 -13.67 4.11 9.34
CA ASP A 88 -12.59 4.67 10.15
C ASP A 88 -11.30 3.86 9.97
N SER A 89 -10.18 4.58 9.89
CA SER A 89 -8.85 3.99 9.68
C SER A 89 -8.55 2.98 10.78
N LYS A 90 -8.86 1.71 10.53
CA LYS A 90 -8.68 0.67 11.53
C LYS A 90 -7.19 0.37 11.66
N ALA A 91 -6.63 0.76 12.80
CA ALA A 91 -5.30 0.33 13.22
C ALA A 91 -5.34 -1.20 13.39
N ILE A 92 -4.56 -1.89 12.57
CA ILE A 92 -4.25 -3.31 12.71
C ILE A 92 -3.00 -3.43 13.57
N ASP A 93 -3.01 -4.34 14.55
CA ASP A 93 -1.84 -4.63 15.37
C ASP A 93 -0.71 -5.26 14.54
N LEU A 94 0.54 -4.92 14.87
CA LEU A 94 1.74 -5.48 14.23
C LEU A 94 1.75 -7.02 14.24
N TRP A 95 1.25 -7.63 15.30
CA TRP A 95 1.17 -9.10 15.42
C TRP A 95 0.27 -9.72 14.35
N GLU A 96 -0.86 -9.08 14.03
CA GLU A 96 -1.78 -9.53 12.99
C GLU A 96 -1.14 -9.38 11.61
N ILE A 97 -0.46 -8.26 11.34
CA ILE A 97 0.30 -8.06 10.11
C ILE A 97 1.38 -9.14 9.96
N MET A 98 2.14 -9.42 11.03
CA MET A 98 3.17 -10.45 11.03
C MET A 98 2.58 -11.86 10.82
N SER A 99 1.43 -12.15 11.43
CA SER A 99 0.72 -13.41 11.26
C SER A 99 0.31 -13.62 9.79
N ILE A 100 -0.26 -12.59 9.14
CA ILE A 100 -0.63 -12.63 7.73
C ILE A 100 0.60 -12.89 6.84
N VAL A 101 1.72 -12.22 7.11
CA VAL A 101 2.98 -12.39 6.36
C VAL A 101 3.51 -13.82 6.50
N LYS A 102 3.56 -14.36 7.72
CA LYS A 102 4.03 -15.73 8.00
C LYS A 102 3.11 -16.81 7.40
N ASN A 103 1.80 -16.57 7.39
CA ASN A 103 0.79 -17.46 6.82
C ASN A 103 0.60 -17.25 5.30
N THR A 104 1.48 -16.50 4.63
CA THR A 104 1.40 -16.35 3.17
C THR A 104 2.45 -17.24 2.51
N PRO A 105 2.02 -18.25 1.72
CA PRO A 105 2.96 -19.13 1.03
C PRO A 105 3.84 -18.34 0.05
N ARG A 106 5.12 -18.69 -0.01
CA ARG A 106 6.14 -18.05 -0.86
C ARG A 106 6.32 -18.72 -2.24
N TYR A 107 5.48 -19.70 -2.58
CA TYR A 107 5.58 -20.50 -3.81
C TYR A 107 5.28 -19.69 -5.08
#